data_AF-A0AAJ2G2D1-F1
#
_entry.id   AF-A0AAJ2G2D1-F1
#
_cell.length_a   1.000
_cell.length_b   1.000
_cell.length_c   1.000
_cell.angle_alpha   90.00
_cell.angle_beta   90.00
_cell.angle_gamma   90.00
#
_symmetry.space_group_name_H-M   'P 1'
#
loop_
_entity.id
_entity.type
_entity.pdbx_description
1 polymer ?
#
loop_
_entity_poly.entity_id
_entity_poly.type
_entity_poly.pdbx_seq_one_letter_code
_entity_poly.pdbx_strand_id
1 'polypeptide(L)'
;MNIFRFPRTAEAVRSHIRGRVPQSLRFGAAAAIFTLAFGLSLPAMARAPVATANAEIARCIRSAAHGKPWLERTLWGLRDQEGGWIGAAVVNSNGTHDLGPLQINSWWVPKIAALVRRSETHVRHWLQNDACFNAEAARWIFLSGLAVTGDYWKAIGVYHSPTAWRQARYATSVAAHLQKRYGKAIF
;
A
#
# COMPACT_ATOMS: atom_id res chain seq x y z
N MET A 1 -11.81 16.25 -7.82
CA MET A 1 -13.17 15.77 -7.52
C MET A 1 -13.09 14.30 -7.13
N ASN A 2 -13.36 13.93 -5.87
CA ASN A 2 -13.38 12.53 -5.43
C ASN A 2 -14.78 11.95 -5.74
N ILE A 3 -14.92 11.24 -6.86
CA ILE A 3 -16.19 10.66 -7.33
C ILE A 3 -16.63 9.47 -6.45
N PHE A 4 -15.74 8.97 -5.59
CA PHE A 4 -15.96 7.81 -4.74
C PHE A 4 -16.04 8.23 -3.28
N ARG A 5 -17.24 8.16 -2.70
CA ARG A 5 -17.48 8.62 -1.33
C ARG A 5 -17.42 7.43 -0.36
N PHE A 6 -16.23 7.05 0.05
CA PHE A 6 -16.05 6.17 1.22
C PHE A 6 -16.56 6.89 2.49
N PRO A 7 -17.19 6.20 3.45
CA PRO A 7 -17.65 6.82 4.70
C PRO A 7 -16.50 7.43 5.51
N ARG A 8 -16.75 8.60 6.13
CA ARG A 8 -15.78 9.28 7.02
C ARG A 8 -15.61 8.63 8.39
N THR A 9 -16.34 7.58 8.72
CA THR A 9 -16.33 6.95 10.05
C THR A 9 -14.95 6.44 10.46
N ALA A 10 -14.05 6.21 9.51
CA ALA A 10 -12.66 5.81 9.74
C ALA A 10 -11.70 6.99 10.05
N GLU A 11 -12.14 8.25 9.89
CA GLU A 11 -11.28 9.45 10.03
C GLU A 11 -11.24 10.04 11.45
N ALA A 12 -12.03 9.51 12.39
CA ALA A 12 -12.20 10.08 13.73
C ALA A 12 -11.06 9.76 14.73
N VAL A 13 -10.01 9.03 14.33
CA VAL A 13 -8.89 8.67 15.23
C VAL A 13 -7.99 9.89 15.47
N ARG A 14 -8.25 10.63 16.56
CA ARG A 14 -7.44 11.78 17.01
C ARG A 14 -6.12 11.33 17.65
N SER A 15 -5.02 11.70 16.97
CA SER A 15 -3.81 12.33 17.52
C SER A 15 -2.89 11.60 18.52
N HIS A 16 -2.91 10.27 18.68
CA HIS A 16 -1.84 9.57 19.39
C HIS A 16 -1.44 8.27 18.69
N ILE A 17 -0.79 8.38 17.53
CA ILE A 17 -0.06 7.25 16.93
C ILE A 17 1.23 7.08 17.73
N ARG A 18 1.20 6.27 18.80
CA ARG A 18 2.42 5.77 19.44
C ARG A 18 2.84 4.50 18.70
N GLY A 19 3.57 4.67 17.60
CA GLY A 19 4.08 3.55 16.81
C GLY A 19 5.60 3.64 16.67
N ARG A 20 6.37 3.25 17.69
CA ARG A 20 7.80 3.01 17.43
C ARG A 20 7.91 1.80 16.52
N VAL A 21 8.70 1.91 15.46
CA VAL A 21 9.05 0.75 14.65
C VAL A 21 9.84 -0.23 15.54
N PRO A 22 9.43 -1.50 15.68
CA PRO A 22 10.23 -2.48 16.41
C PRO A 22 11.62 -2.59 15.78
N GLN A 23 12.67 -2.39 16.58
CA GLN A 23 14.05 -2.57 16.15
C GLN A 23 14.40 -4.05 16.18
N SER A 24 14.65 -4.65 15.02
CA SER A 24 15.31 -5.94 14.95
C SER A 24 16.42 -5.94 13.91
N LEU A 25 17.63 -6.13 14.45
CA LEU A 25 18.88 -6.65 13.89
C LEU A 25 19.55 -5.97 12.67
N ARG A 26 20.83 -5.69 12.89
CA ARG A 26 21.80 -5.19 11.91
C ARG A 26 22.20 -6.33 10.98
N PHE A 27 22.13 -6.11 9.68
CA PHE A 27 22.89 -6.89 8.71
C PHE A 27 24.11 -6.08 8.29
N GLY A 28 25.29 -6.57 8.66
CA GLY A 28 26.54 -6.15 8.06
C GLY A 28 26.74 -6.86 6.73
N ALA A 29 27.29 -6.16 5.76
CA ALA A 29 27.97 -6.77 4.63
C ALA A 29 29.08 -5.82 4.20
N ALA A 30 30.31 -6.30 4.31
CA ALA A 30 31.45 -5.78 3.58
C ALA A 30 31.67 -6.67 2.36
N ALA A 31 31.92 -6.07 1.19
CA ALA A 31 32.84 -6.57 0.18
C ALA A 31 32.99 -5.51 -0.92
N ALA A 32 34.24 -5.18 -1.23
CA ALA A 32 34.65 -4.44 -2.41
C ALA A 32 34.52 -5.29 -3.68
N ILE A 33 34.58 -4.67 -4.86
CA ILE A 33 35.28 -5.16 -6.07
C ILE A 33 35.31 -4.03 -7.14
N PHE A 34 36.51 -3.82 -7.71
CA PHE A 34 36.85 -3.05 -8.92
C PHE A 34 36.04 -3.56 -10.15
N THR A 35 35.75 -2.83 -11.24
CA THR A 35 36.70 -2.41 -12.29
C THR A 35 35.94 -1.76 -13.46
N LEU A 36 36.67 -0.90 -14.20
CA LEU A 36 36.65 -0.56 -15.64
C LEU A 36 35.38 -0.01 -16.34
N ALA A 37 35.56 1.20 -16.89
CA ALA A 37 34.67 1.90 -17.82
C ALA A 37 34.64 1.21 -19.20
N PHE A 38 33.44 1.05 -19.76
CA PHE A 38 33.22 0.64 -21.15
C PHE A 38 32.20 1.57 -21.84
N GLY A 39 32.38 1.73 -23.15
CA GLY A 39 31.89 2.82 -23.99
C GLY A 39 30.39 3.08 -24.03
N LEU A 40 30.07 4.36 -24.28
CA LEU A 40 28.74 4.90 -24.52
C LEU A 40 28.15 4.41 -25.84
N SER A 41 27.06 3.63 -25.74
CA SER A 41 26.07 3.44 -26.80
C SER A 41 24.68 3.50 -26.19
N LEU A 42 23.96 4.62 -26.40
CA LEU A 42 22.52 4.78 -26.13
C LEU A 42 21.85 5.04 -27.48
N PRO A 43 20.87 4.21 -27.93
CA PRO A 43 19.46 4.35 -27.50
C PRO A 43 18.80 2.95 -27.28
N ALA A 44 17.57 2.74 -26.79
CA ALA A 44 16.32 3.45 -27.00
C ALA A 44 15.37 3.38 -25.77
N MET A 45 14.49 4.38 -25.67
CA MET A 45 13.50 4.56 -24.63
C MET A 45 12.39 3.49 -24.69
N ALA A 46 12.38 2.57 -23.73
CA ALA A 46 11.21 1.73 -23.42
C ALA A 46 10.77 1.84 -21.94
N ARG A 47 11.20 2.90 -21.22
CA ARG A 47 10.89 3.15 -19.80
C ARG A 47 9.67 4.06 -19.55
N ALA A 48 9.10 4.66 -20.59
CA ALA A 48 8.03 5.65 -20.45
C ALA A 48 6.73 5.12 -19.80
N PRO A 49 6.13 3.98 -20.22
CA PRO A 49 4.82 3.56 -19.70
C PRO A 49 4.85 3.09 -18.23
N VAL A 50 5.98 2.50 -17.77
CA VAL A 50 6.13 2.11 -16.36
C VAL A 50 6.39 3.33 -15.47
N ALA A 51 7.15 4.31 -15.97
CA ALA A 51 7.39 5.56 -15.26
C ALA A 51 6.10 6.36 -15.08
N THR A 52 5.23 6.42 -16.10
CA THR A 52 3.92 7.10 -16.01
C THR A 52 2.98 6.39 -15.03
N ALA A 53 2.92 5.05 -15.05
CA ALA A 53 2.11 4.27 -14.11
C ALA A 53 2.56 4.47 -12.65
N ASN A 54 3.87 4.47 -12.39
CA ASN A 54 4.40 4.71 -11.05
C ASN A 54 4.12 6.15 -10.56
N ALA A 55 4.22 7.14 -11.45
CA ALA A 55 3.87 8.53 -11.13
C ALA A 55 2.38 8.67 -10.80
N GLU A 56 1.51 7.96 -11.52
CA GLU A 56 0.07 7.94 -11.23
C GLU A 56 -0.23 7.32 -9.86
N ILE A 57 0.36 6.16 -9.56
CA ILE A 57 0.21 5.52 -8.24
C ILE A 57 0.67 6.48 -7.13
N ALA A 58 1.82 7.14 -7.32
CA ALA A 58 2.33 8.12 -6.37
C ALA A 58 1.36 9.29 -6.13
N ARG A 59 0.80 9.84 -7.22
CA ARG A 59 -0.23 10.90 -7.15
C ARG A 59 -1.47 10.43 -6.39
N CYS A 60 -1.93 9.21 -6.66
CA CYS A 60 -3.11 8.63 -6.05
C CYS A 60 -2.91 8.33 -4.55
N ILE A 61 -1.73 7.82 -4.15
CA ILE A 61 -1.37 7.64 -2.73
C ILE A 61 -1.37 8.99 -1.99
N ARG A 62 -0.72 10.00 -2.55
CA ARG A 62 -0.69 11.36 -1.98
C ARG A 62 -2.11 11.94 -1.84
N SER A 63 -2.92 11.78 -2.89
CA SER A 63 -4.31 12.23 -2.89
C SER A 63 -5.09 11.52 -1.79
N ALA A 64 -5.02 10.19 -1.69
CA ALA A 64 -5.74 9.40 -0.69
C ALA A 64 -5.34 9.77 0.74
N ALA A 65 -4.08 10.16 0.99
CA ALA A 65 -3.66 10.57 2.33
C ALA A 65 -4.39 11.80 2.89
N HIS A 66 -5.15 12.55 2.07
CA HIS A 66 -5.91 13.74 2.46
C HIS A 66 -5.05 14.74 3.24
N GLY A 67 -3.79 14.91 2.81
CA GLY A 67 -2.83 15.85 3.42
C GLY A 67 -2.26 15.41 4.77
N LYS A 68 -2.50 14.16 5.23
CA LYS A 68 -1.94 13.64 6.48
C LYS A 68 -0.60 12.92 6.20
N PRO A 69 0.57 13.49 6.60
CA PRO A 69 1.86 12.92 6.21
C PRO A 69 2.09 11.50 6.74
N TRP A 70 1.62 11.20 7.96
CA TRP A 70 1.75 9.86 8.54
C TRP A 70 0.97 8.81 7.72
N LEU A 71 -0.20 9.17 7.20
CA LEU A 71 -1.05 8.27 6.40
C LEU A 71 -0.50 8.09 4.99
N GLU A 72 0.10 9.14 4.40
CA GLU A 72 0.82 9.01 3.13
C GLU A 72 1.98 8.01 3.27
N ARG A 73 2.78 8.14 4.34
CA ARG A 73 3.85 7.19 4.66
C ARG A 73 3.29 5.77 4.82
N THR A 74 2.19 5.61 5.57
CA THR A 74 1.51 4.31 5.73
C THR A 74 1.15 3.67 4.40
N LEU A 75 0.48 4.41 3.52
CA LEU A 75 0.05 3.91 2.21
C LEU A 75 1.25 3.55 1.32
N TRP A 76 2.35 4.30 1.41
CA TRP A 76 3.60 3.93 0.76
C TRP A 76 4.22 2.64 1.32
N GLY A 77 4.19 2.44 2.64
CA GLY A 77 4.65 1.20 3.26
C GLY A 77 3.85 -0.02 2.80
N LEU A 78 2.52 0.10 2.72
CA LEU A 78 1.65 -0.93 2.17
C LEU A 78 1.97 -1.17 0.69
N ARG A 79 2.03 -0.11 -0.12
CA ARG A 79 2.34 -0.19 -1.54
C ARG A 79 3.67 -0.91 -1.82
N ASP A 80 4.72 -0.59 -1.06
CA ASP A 80 6.06 -1.16 -1.24
C ASP A 80 6.11 -2.65 -0.85
N GLN A 81 5.33 -3.04 0.17
CA GLN A 81 5.18 -4.45 0.56
C GLN A 81 4.38 -5.25 -0.46
N GLU A 82 3.30 -4.66 -0.99
CA GLU A 82 2.35 -5.35 -1.87
C GLU A 82 2.86 -5.47 -3.31
N GLY A 83 3.61 -4.49 -3.81
CA GLY A 83 4.31 -4.64 -5.10
C GLY A 83 3.43 -4.79 -6.36
N GLY A 84 2.10 -4.70 -6.25
CA GLY A 84 1.14 -4.76 -7.36
C GLY A 84 1.32 -3.68 -8.44
N TRP A 85 0.48 -3.66 -9.47
CA TRP A 85 0.52 -2.64 -10.54
C TRP A 85 -0.89 -2.32 -11.02
N ILE A 86 -1.04 -1.26 -11.81
CA ILE A 86 -2.33 -0.94 -12.45
C ILE A 86 -2.67 -2.09 -13.41
N GLY A 87 -3.83 -2.69 -13.22
CA GLY A 87 -4.27 -3.88 -13.96
C GLY A 87 -3.98 -5.21 -13.27
N ALA A 88 -3.26 -5.22 -12.14
CA ALA A 88 -2.93 -6.45 -11.42
C ALA A 88 -4.18 -7.18 -10.90
N ALA A 89 -4.26 -8.49 -11.14
CA ALA A 89 -5.21 -9.39 -10.53
C ALA A 89 -4.51 -10.73 -10.25
N VAL A 90 -3.84 -10.82 -9.11
CA VAL A 90 -3.03 -11.99 -8.74
C VAL A 90 -3.89 -13.01 -8.03
N VAL A 91 -3.97 -14.24 -8.55
CA VAL A 91 -4.80 -15.29 -7.95
C VAL A 91 -4.17 -15.85 -6.67
N ASN A 92 -4.99 -16.03 -5.64
CA ASN A 92 -4.64 -16.71 -4.40
C ASN A 92 -5.07 -18.18 -4.42
N SER A 93 -4.48 -19.00 -3.56
CA SER A 93 -4.79 -20.44 -3.49
C SER A 93 -6.26 -20.75 -3.15
N ASN A 94 -6.98 -19.81 -2.54
CA ASN A 94 -8.40 -19.92 -2.23
C ASN A 94 -9.32 -19.36 -3.35
N GLY A 95 -8.77 -19.02 -4.53
CA GLY A 95 -9.51 -18.49 -5.68
C GLY A 95 -9.84 -16.99 -5.62
N THR A 96 -9.54 -16.30 -4.51
CA THR A 96 -9.61 -14.83 -4.46
C THR A 96 -8.48 -14.20 -5.27
N HIS A 97 -8.60 -12.91 -5.59
CA HIS A 97 -7.58 -12.19 -6.34
C HIS A 97 -7.13 -10.95 -5.59
N ASP A 98 -5.84 -10.64 -5.61
CA ASP A 98 -5.31 -9.37 -5.12
C ASP A 98 -5.23 -8.34 -6.25
N LEU A 99 -5.96 -7.25 -6.08
CA LEU A 99 -6.28 -6.31 -7.15
C LEU A 99 -5.46 -5.02 -7.05
N GLY A 100 -4.88 -4.61 -8.18
CA GLY A 100 -4.28 -3.30 -8.37
C GLY A 100 -3.02 -3.01 -7.54
N PRO A 101 -2.60 -1.73 -7.46
CA PRO A 101 -1.32 -1.34 -6.89
C PRO A 101 -1.10 -1.67 -5.40
N LEU A 102 -2.14 -1.59 -4.55
CA LEU A 102 -2.07 -1.97 -3.14
C LEU A 102 -2.69 -3.36 -2.85
N GLN A 103 -2.86 -4.18 -3.90
CA GLN A 103 -3.24 -5.59 -3.80
C GLN A 103 -4.47 -5.83 -2.90
N ILE A 104 -5.53 -5.06 -3.14
CA ILE A 104 -6.80 -5.23 -2.42
C ILE A 104 -7.42 -6.56 -2.80
N ASN A 105 -7.51 -7.48 -1.84
CA ASN A 105 -8.12 -8.77 -2.10
C ASN A 105 -9.59 -8.64 -2.54
N SER A 106 -10.01 -9.49 -3.47
CA SER A 106 -11.33 -9.44 -4.09
C SER A 106 -12.48 -9.77 -3.13
N TRP A 107 -12.21 -10.36 -1.96
CA TRP A 107 -13.22 -10.52 -0.90
C TRP A 107 -13.81 -9.18 -0.41
N TRP A 108 -13.11 -8.06 -0.62
CA TRP A 108 -13.60 -6.72 -0.26
C TRP A 108 -14.62 -6.17 -1.27
N VAL A 109 -14.71 -6.74 -2.48
CA VAL A 109 -15.53 -6.21 -3.57
C VAL A 109 -17.00 -6.04 -3.16
N PRO A 110 -17.70 -7.03 -2.59
CA PRO A 110 -19.11 -6.87 -2.22
C PRO A 110 -19.31 -5.76 -1.18
N LYS A 111 -18.43 -5.70 -0.18
CA LYS A 111 -18.50 -4.70 0.88
C LYS A 111 -18.26 -3.29 0.34
N ILE A 112 -17.24 -3.10 -0.49
CA ILE A 112 -16.95 -1.80 -1.10
C ILE A 112 -18.07 -1.39 -2.06
N ALA A 113 -18.60 -2.32 -2.85
CA ALA A 113 -19.74 -2.10 -3.76
C ALA A 113 -20.96 -1.56 -3.03
N ALA A 114 -21.32 -2.17 -1.90
CA ALA A 114 -22.39 -1.69 -1.03
C ALA A 114 -22.09 -0.27 -0.48
N LEU A 115 -20.86 -0.03 0.00
CA LEU A 115 -20.46 1.25 0.58
C LEU A 115 -20.52 2.42 -0.42
N VAL A 116 -20.06 2.20 -1.66
CA VAL A 116 -20.02 3.26 -2.69
C VAL A 116 -21.27 3.27 -3.59
N ARG A 117 -22.22 2.35 -3.36
CA ARG A 117 -23.48 2.19 -4.13
C ARG A 117 -23.22 2.01 -5.62
N ARG A 118 -22.42 1.00 -5.95
CA ARG A 118 -22.04 0.61 -7.33
C ARG A 118 -22.09 -0.91 -7.46
N SER A 119 -22.10 -1.42 -8.69
CA SER A 119 -22.04 -2.85 -8.95
C SER A 119 -20.68 -3.43 -8.56
N GLU A 120 -20.66 -4.71 -8.18
CA GLU A 120 -19.43 -5.44 -7.90
C GLU A 120 -18.47 -5.47 -9.10
N THR A 121 -19.02 -5.61 -10.32
CA THR A 121 -18.24 -5.57 -11.56
C THR A 121 -17.47 -4.26 -11.72
N HIS A 122 -18.13 -3.12 -11.49
CA HIS A 122 -17.44 -1.81 -11.57
C HIS A 122 -16.41 -1.65 -10.45
N VAL A 123 -16.74 -2.05 -9.22
CA VAL A 123 -15.80 -1.95 -8.10
C VAL A 123 -14.59 -2.83 -8.32
N ARG A 124 -14.75 -4.08 -8.77
CA ARG A 124 -13.63 -4.95 -9.11
C ARG A 124 -12.78 -4.31 -10.21
N HIS A 125 -13.41 -3.79 -11.26
CA HIS A 125 -12.69 -3.13 -12.35
C HIS A 125 -11.90 -1.92 -11.86
N TRP A 126 -12.46 -1.06 -11.02
CA TRP A 126 -11.74 0.10 -10.47
C TRP A 126 -10.66 -0.29 -9.46
N LEU A 127 -10.89 -1.27 -8.59
CA LEU A 127 -9.84 -1.79 -7.71
C LEU A 127 -8.65 -2.31 -8.52
N GLN A 128 -8.89 -2.93 -9.66
CA GLN A 128 -7.84 -3.45 -10.53
C GLN A 128 -7.15 -2.35 -11.35
N ASN A 129 -7.91 -1.44 -11.96
CA ASN A 129 -7.42 -0.57 -13.04
C ASN A 129 -7.36 0.93 -12.70
N ASP A 130 -8.02 1.38 -11.63
CA ASP A 130 -7.98 2.79 -11.19
C ASP A 130 -7.12 2.89 -9.93
N ALA A 131 -5.89 3.42 -10.09
CA ALA A 131 -4.94 3.56 -8.99
C ALA A 131 -5.47 4.43 -7.84
N CYS A 132 -6.32 5.42 -8.14
CA CYS A 132 -6.88 6.34 -7.16
C CYS A 132 -8.02 5.70 -6.38
N PHE A 133 -8.88 4.93 -7.06
CA PHE A 133 -9.88 4.11 -6.38
C PHE A 133 -9.22 3.07 -5.47
N ASN A 134 -8.18 2.37 -5.96
CA ASN A 134 -7.43 1.38 -5.21
C ASN A 134 -6.76 1.99 -3.95
N ALA A 135 -6.11 3.15 -4.09
CA ALA A 135 -5.49 3.86 -2.96
C ALA A 135 -6.50 4.36 -1.92
N GLU A 136 -7.65 4.89 -2.36
CA GLU A 136 -8.74 5.29 -1.45
C GLU A 136 -9.37 4.09 -0.73
N ALA A 137 -9.54 2.96 -1.41
CA ALA A 137 -10.00 1.71 -0.80
C ALA A 137 -9.00 1.20 0.26
N ALA A 138 -7.70 1.19 -0.07
CA ALA A 138 -6.64 0.80 0.85
C ALA A 138 -6.62 1.68 2.10
N ARG A 139 -6.72 3.00 1.92
CA ARG A 139 -6.87 3.97 3.02
C ARG A 139 -8.06 3.63 3.91
N TRP A 140 -9.23 3.45 3.31
CA TRP A 140 -10.46 3.20 4.07
C TRP A 140 -10.37 1.87 4.84
N ILE A 141 -9.83 0.81 4.24
CA ILE A 141 -9.61 -0.49 4.90
C ILE A 141 -8.64 -0.33 6.08
N PHE A 142 -7.49 0.31 5.86
CA PHE A 142 -6.50 0.54 6.92
C PHE A 142 -7.08 1.35 8.07
N LEU A 143 -7.74 2.48 7.78
CA LEU A 143 -8.34 3.33 8.81
C LEU A 143 -9.49 2.63 9.55
N SER A 144 -10.25 1.75 8.87
CA SER A 144 -11.27 0.93 9.52
C SER A 144 -10.64 -0.07 10.49
N GLY A 145 -9.52 -0.69 10.10
CA GLY A 145 -8.73 -1.53 11.01
C GLY A 145 -8.21 -0.74 12.21
N LEU A 146 -7.64 0.45 11.97
CA LEU A 146 -7.12 1.33 13.01
C LEU A 146 -8.20 1.79 13.99
N ALA A 147 -9.40 2.10 13.51
CA ALA A 147 -10.52 2.47 14.36
C ALA A 147 -10.94 1.33 15.30
N VAL A 148 -10.83 0.08 14.85
CA VAL A 148 -11.14 -1.10 15.67
C VAL A 148 -10.01 -1.46 16.62
N THR A 149 -8.76 -1.38 16.18
CA THR A 149 -7.61 -1.85 16.97
C THR A 149 -7.08 -0.81 17.94
N GLY A 150 -7.20 0.49 17.62
CA GLY A 150 -6.53 1.58 18.34
C GLY A 150 -5.00 1.54 18.25
N ASP A 151 -4.42 0.56 17.54
CA ASP A 151 -2.99 0.32 17.42
C ASP A 151 -2.58 0.28 15.95
N TYR A 152 -1.58 1.10 15.62
CA TYR A 152 -1.10 1.30 14.26
C TYR A 152 -0.54 0.03 13.64
N TRP A 153 0.35 -0.68 14.33
CA TRP A 153 0.99 -1.87 13.79
C TRP A 153 0.02 -3.05 13.71
N LYS A 154 -0.92 -3.14 14.65
CA LYS A 154 -2.02 -4.09 14.59
C LYS A 154 -2.92 -3.80 13.40
N ALA A 155 -3.21 -2.54 13.10
CA ALA A 155 -3.98 -2.15 11.92
C ALA A 155 -3.27 -2.51 10.61
N ILE A 156 -1.95 -2.31 10.52
CA ILE A 156 -1.13 -2.79 9.39
C ILE A 156 -1.26 -4.31 9.23
N GLY A 157 -1.18 -5.06 10.32
CA GLY A 157 -1.37 -6.50 10.27
C GLY A 157 -2.77 -6.91 9.80
N VAL A 158 -3.81 -6.29 10.37
CA VAL A 158 -5.23 -6.56 10.06
C VAL A 158 -5.56 -6.26 8.60
N TYR A 159 -4.90 -5.27 7.99
CA TYR A 159 -5.01 -5.00 6.55
C TYR A 159 -4.74 -6.26 5.71
N HIS A 160 -3.75 -7.05 6.09
CA HIS A 160 -3.30 -8.22 5.34
C HIS A 160 -4.04 -9.52 5.69
N SER A 161 -4.30 -9.79 6.98
CA SER A 161 -4.85 -11.09 7.38
C SER A 161 -5.60 -11.04 8.71
N PRO A 162 -6.65 -11.87 8.93
CA PRO A 162 -7.24 -12.08 10.24
C PRO A 162 -6.35 -12.91 11.19
N THR A 163 -5.30 -13.58 10.69
CA THR A 163 -4.49 -14.51 11.47
C THR A 163 -3.33 -13.80 12.19
N ALA A 164 -3.30 -13.86 13.53
CA ALA A 164 -2.37 -13.08 14.35
C ALA A 164 -0.87 -13.21 13.99
N TRP A 165 -0.37 -14.42 13.72
CA TRP A 165 1.05 -14.59 13.37
C TRP A 165 1.39 -14.03 11.97
N ARG A 166 0.43 -14.06 11.03
CA ARG A 166 0.57 -13.44 9.70
C ARG A 166 0.58 -11.93 9.82
N GLN A 167 -0.30 -11.38 10.66
CA GLN A 167 -0.35 -9.94 10.98
C GLN A 167 1.00 -9.44 11.49
N ALA A 168 1.59 -10.15 12.46
CA ALA A 168 2.89 -9.77 13.03
C ALA A 168 4.01 -9.80 11.99
N ARG A 169 4.10 -10.87 11.19
CA ARG A 169 5.08 -10.98 10.10
C ARG A 169 4.92 -9.86 9.07
N TYR A 170 3.70 -9.62 8.63
CA TYR A 170 3.40 -8.57 7.65
C TYR A 170 3.74 -7.18 8.18
N ALA A 171 3.38 -6.86 9.42
CA ALA A 171 3.73 -5.59 10.06
C ALA A 171 5.25 -5.35 10.11
N THR A 172 6.04 -6.39 10.40
CA THR A 172 7.52 -6.32 10.36
C THR A 172 8.04 -6.05 8.94
N SER A 173 7.47 -6.68 7.91
CA SER A 173 7.88 -6.44 6.52
C SER A 173 7.55 -5.00 6.08
N VAL A 174 6.34 -4.52 6.36
CA VAL A 174 5.95 -3.12 6.10
C VAL A 174 6.85 -2.14 6.85
N ALA A 175 7.18 -2.43 8.11
CA ALA A 175 8.12 -1.63 8.89
C ALA A 175 9.50 -1.52 8.22
N ALA A 176 10.01 -2.61 7.65
CA ALA A 176 11.28 -2.61 6.92
C ALA A 176 11.21 -1.73 5.65
N HIS A 177 10.12 -1.80 4.89
CA HIS A 177 9.90 -0.92 3.73
C HIS A 177 9.84 0.56 4.13
N LEU A 178 9.10 0.87 5.20
CA LEU A 178 9.01 2.22 5.76
C LEU A 178 10.38 2.75 6.18
N GLN A 179 11.17 1.95 6.89
CA GLN A 179 12.54 2.31 7.28
C GLN A 179 13.46 2.53 6.07
N LYS A 180 13.37 1.67 5.05
CA LYS A 180 14.15 1.80 3.82
C LYS A 180 13.82 3.10 3.09
N ARG A 181 12.54 3.48 3.06
CA ARG A 181 12.07 4.65 2.32
C ARG A 181 12.30 5.98 3.05
N TYR A 182 12.09 6.01 4.36
CA TYR A 182 12.05 7.26 5.14
C TYR A 182 13.08 7.33 6.27
N GLY A 183 13.88 6.30 6.46
CA GLY A 183 14.85 6.20 7.56
C GLY A 183 14.23 5.67 8.87
N LYS A 184 15.06 5.57 9.90
CA LYS A 184 14.70 4.92 11.18
C LYS A 184 13.73 5.74 12.05
N ALA A 185 13.64 7.06 11.82
CA ALA A 185 12.80 7.99 12.57
C ALA A 185 11.57 8.40 11.75
N ILE A 186 10.74 7.42 11.38
CA ILE A 186 9.57 7.66 10.50
C ILE A 186 8.32 8.16 11.24
N PHE A 187 8.22 7.94 12.55
CA PHE A 187 7.12 8.39 13.40
C PHE A 187 7.66 9.20 14.58
#